data_AF-A0A7S2JZL4-F1
#
_entry.id   AF-A0A7S2JZL4-F1
#
_cell.length_a   1.000
_cell.length_b   1.000
_cell.length_c   1.000
_cell.angle_alpha   90.00
_cell.angle_beta   90.00
_cell.angle_gamma   90.00
#
_symmetry.space_group_name_H-M   'P 1'
#
loop_
_entity.id
_entity.type
_entity.pdbx_description
1 polymer ?
#
loop_
_entity_poly.entity_id
_entity_poly.type
_entity_poly.pdbx_seq_one_letter_code
_entity_poly.pdbx_strand_id
1 'polypeptide(L)'
;AEAFDKWGMVREVAEAAAAAIPKGSSNKNAECSVVHYTSQRHTSFRMQRGVRFHRFDVLDRFVASPSTKRTMVWSVITAAAVGYDAFMIPFAQAFNLPLSLPLFLLNVVGCLFWTLDFFSTLFSPYQTGGSFEIRFRYIFAQYSKTWMIPDLLLLANDWFFIISWLSESSSAATSSGSNILRASKLSRALRAIRLIRLAKFSMLSDMLQQLTHSETSAMIFKMTQSLVAVLILTHLVGCCWFAIGASGGDSDVTWV
;
A
#
# COMPACT_ATOMS: atom_id res chain seq x y z
N ALA A 1 -18.53 -1.27 35.30
CA ALA A 1 -17.79 -0.41 34.35
C ALA A 1 -18.48 -0.55 33.00
N GLU A 2 -19.48 0.28 32.76
CA GLU A 2 -20.37 0.19 31.60
C GLU A 2 -19.62 0.61 30.32
N ALA A 3 -19.63 -0.27 29.33
CA ALA A 3 -19.19 0.05 27.98
C ALA A 3 -20.19 1.04 27.39
N PHE A 4 -19.77 2.32 27.28
CA PHE A 4 -20.55 3.35 26.63
C PHE A 4 -20.76 2.95 25.16
N ASP A 5 -21.96 2.47 24.84
CA ASP A 5 -22.35 2.01 23.51
C ASP A 5 -22.42 3.21 22.55
N LYS A 6 -21.26 3.57 21.99
CA LYS A 6 -21.10 4.64 20.99
C LYS A 6 -21.95 4.41 19.74
N TRP A 7 -22.46 3.20 19.51
CA TRP A 7 -23.28 2.88 18.34
C TRP A 7 -24.78 3.01 18.62
N GLY A 8 -25.22 2.85 19.87
CA GLY A 8 -26.60 3.12 20.29
C GLY A 8 -27.02 4.57 20.02
N MET A 9 -26.16 5.52 20.37
CA MET A 9 -26.41 6.95 20.14
C MET A 9 -26.39 7.32 18.64
N VAL A 10 -25.54 6.67 17.84
CA VAL A 10 -25.52 6.86 16.37
C VAL A 10 -26.80 6.29 15.74
N ARG A 11 -27.34 5.19 16.28
CA ARG A 11 -28.59 4.59 15.83
C ARG A 11 -29.78 5.47 16.18
N GLU A 12 -29.86 6.01 17.40
CA GLU A 12 -30.91 6.95 17.80
C GLU A 12 -30.89 8.24 16.98
N VAL A 13 -29.70 8.79 16.67
CA VAL A 13 -29.57 9.98 15.83
C VAL A 13 -29.93 9.68 14.37
N ALA A 14 -29.61 8.49 13.86
CA ALA A 14 -30.03 8.05 12.53
C ALA A 14 -31.55 7.81 12.45
N GLU A 15 -32.16 7.27 13.49
CA GLU A 15 -33.61 7.06 13.58
C GLU A 15 -34.36 8.39 13.72
N ALA A 16 -33.84 9.33 14.52
CA ALA A 16 -34.38 10.68 14.63
C ALA A 16 -34.24 11.49 13.32
N ALA A 17 -33.13 11.33 12.60
CA ALA A 17 -32.91 11.93 11.28
C ALA A 17 -33.84 11.33 10.22
N ALA A 18 -34.12 10.02 10.28
CA ALA A 18 -35.07 9.35 9.39
C ALA A 18 -36.53 9.77 9.66
N ALA A 19 -36.89 10.02 10.92
CA ALA A 19 -38.22 10.50 11.31
C ALA A 19 -38.48 11.96 10.90
N ALA A 20 -37.44 12.78 10.72
CA ALA A 20 -37.54 14.19 10.35
C ALA A 20 -37.72 14.46 8.84
N ILE A 21 -37.76 13.42 8.00
CA ILE A 21 -37.97 13.56 6.55
C ILE A 21 -39.47 13.71 6.25
N PRO A 22 -39.95 14.88 5.78
CA PRO A 22 -41.36 15.05 5.43
C PRO A 22 -41.73 14.14 4.25
N LYS A 23 -42.70 13.25 4.45
CA LYS A 23 -43.28 12.40 3.40
C LYS A 23 -44.01 13.29 2.38
N GLY A 24 -43.37 13.57 1.24
CA GLY A 24 -44.03 14.31 0.15
C GLY A 24 -43.13 15.00 -0.87
N SER A 25 -41.80 15.01 -0.69
CA SER A 25 -40.89 15.66 -1.64
C SER A 25 -40.13 14.61 -2.46
N SER A 26 -40.43 14.53 -3.75
CA SER A 26 -39.67 13.77 -4.75
C SER A 26 -38.33 14.47 -5.00
N ASN A 27 -37.41 14.43 -4.04
CA ASN A 27 -36.05 14.89 -4.24
C ASN A 27 -35.07 13.83 -3.71
N LYS A 28 -34.29 13.23 -4.61
CA LYS A 28 -33.41 12.06 -4.38
C LYS A 28 -32.16 12.39 -3.55
N ASN A 29 -32.12 13.53 -2.88
CA ASN A 29 -30.99 14.04 -2.11
C ASN A 29 -31.37 14.05 -0.63
N ALA A 30 -31.34 12.88 0.01
CA ALA A 30 -31.50 12.79 1.46
C ALA A 30 -30.19 13.26 2.13
N GLU A 31 -30.22 14.48 2.66
CA GLU A 31 -29.18 15.12 3.45
C GLU A 31 -29.08 14.43 4.82
N CYS A 32 -27.97 13.74 5.09
CA CYS A 32 -27.67 13.20 6.43
C CYS A 32 -26.60 14.07 7.08
N SER A 33 -26.97 14.74 8.16
CA SER A 33 -26.13 15.61 8.98
C SER A 33 -25.19 14.81 9.88
N VAL A 34 -23.88 15.08 9.81
CA VAL A 34 -22.89 14.55 10.76
C VAL A 34 -22.35 15.72 11.58
N VAL A 35 -22.66 15.72 12.88
CA VAL A 35 -22.20 16.73 13.85
C VAL A 35 -20.86 16.28 14.45
N HIS A 36 -19.80 17.07 14.27
CA HIS A 36 -18.54 16.89 14.98
C HIS A 36 -18.66 17.39 16.42
N TYR A 37 -18.51 16.52 17.41
CA TYR A 37 -18.43 16.90 18.83
C TYR A 37 -16.98 17.13 19.25
N THR A 38 -16.58 18.40 19.38
CA THR A 38 -15.39 18.78 20.15
C THR A 38 -15.82 19.17 21.57
N SER A 39 -15.45 18.34 22.54
CA SER A 39 -15.62 18.62 23.97
C SER A 39 -14.59 19.67 24.41
N GLN A 40 -14.99 20.94 24.56
CA GLN A 40 -14.32 21.88 25.45
C GLN A 40 -15.35 22.79 26.12
N ARG A 41 -15.45 22.67 27.45
CA ARG A 41 -16.13 23.61 28.33
C ARG A 41 -15.33 24.92 28.32
N HIS A 42 -15.94 26.03 27.87
CA HIS A 42 -15.90 27.37 28.47
C HIS A 42 -16.37 28.43 27.46
N THR A 43 -17.48 29.09 27.82
CA THR A 43 -17.84 30.51 27.61
C THR A 43 -17.72 31.17 26.22
N SER A 44 -18.88 31.67 25.76
CA SER A 44 -19.14 32.53 24.58
C SER A 44 -19.19 31.84 23.21
N PHE A 45 -20.38 31.35 22.87
CA PHE A 45 -20.66 30.74 21.56
C PHE A 45 -20.92 31.86 20.53
N ARG A 46 -19.87 32.34 19.88
CA ARG A 46 -19.99 33.12 18.64
C ARG A 46 -20.38 32.13 17.53
N MET A 47 -21.65 32.13 17.15
CA MET A 47 -22.17 31.28 16.08
C MET A 47 -21.49 31.66 14.75
N GLN A 48 -20.40 30.98 14.41
CA GLN A 48 -19.80 31.04 13.08
C GLN A 48 -20.76 30.35 12.11
N ARG A 49 -21.57 31.16 11.42
CA ARG A 49 -22.30 30.76 10.21
C ARG A 49 -21.27 30.37 9.15
N GLY A 50 -21.05 29.07 9.00
CA GLY A 50 -20.14 28.53 8.01
C GLY A 50 -20.19 27.01 7.93
N VAL A 51 -21.40 26.42 7.98
CA VAL A 51 -21.56 24.99 7.69
C VAL A 51 -21.31 24.81 6.20
N ARG A 52 -20.08 24.44 5.86
CA ARG A 52 -19.71 24.11 4.49
C ARG A 52 -20.31 22.74 4.19
N PHE A 53 -21.45 22.72 3.50
CA PHE A 53 -22.10 21.50 3.04
C PHE A 53 -21.16 20.76 2.09
N HIS A 54 -20.53 19.70 2.56
CA HIS A 54 -19.62 18.89 1.77
C HIS A 54 -20.42 17.82 1.04
N ARG A 55 -20.41 17.86 -0.30
CA ARG A 55 -20.99 16.81 -1.14
C ARG A 55 -20.17 15.54 -0.95
N PHE A 56 -20.81 14.48 -0.46
CA PHE A 56 -20.27 13.13 -0.53
C PHE A 56 -20.46 12.60 -1.95
N ASP A 57 -19.38 12.08 -2.53
CA ASP A 57 -19.42 11.47 -3.86
C ASP A 57 -19.82 9.99 -3.75
N VAL A 58 -20.35 9.40 -4.83
CA VAL A 58 -20.75 7.97 -4.86
C VAL A 58 -19.56 7.04 -4.54
N LEU A 59 -18.35 7.50 -4.88
CA LEU A 59 -17.09 6.79 -4.64
C LEU A 59 -16.67 6.78 -3.17
N ASP A 60 -17.19 7.69 -2.33
CA ASP A 60 -16.91 7.70 -0.89
C ASP A 60 -17.43 6.43 -0.20
N ARG A 61 -18.42 5.75 -0.80
CA ARG A 61 -18.93 4.46 -0.30
C ARG A 61 -17.93 3.31 -0.42
N PHE A 62 -16.98 3.41 -1.36
CA PHE A 62 -15.95 2.38 -1.58
C PHE A 62 -14.70 2.60 -0.72
N VAL A 63 -14.57 3.77 -0.09
CA VAL A 63 -13.43 4.09 0.79
C VAL A 63 -13.42 3.13 1.98
N ALA A 64 -12.27 2.49 2.20
CA ALA A 64 -12.12 1.54 3.29
C ALA A 64 -12.31 2.26 4.64
N SER A 65 -13.16 1.71 5.51
CA SER A 65 -13.24 2.25 6.88
C SER A 65 -11.94 1.93 7.63
N PRO A 66 -11.33 2.93 8.31
CA PRO A 66 -9.98 2.85 8.88
C PRO A 66 -9.83 1.77 9.97
N SER A 67 -10.92 1.30 10.59
CA SER A 67 -10.89 0.31 11.69
C SER A 67 -11.45 -1.06 11.33
N THR A 68 -11.57 -1.37 10.03
CA THR A 68 -12.17 -2.64 9.60
C THR A 68 -11.16 -3.79 9.66
N LYS A 69 -11.58 -4.98 10.15
CA LYS A 69 -10.77 -6.22 10.10
C LYS A 69 -10.19 -6.50 8.71
N ARG A 70 -10.96 -6.17 7.65
CA ARG A 70 -10.53 -6.28 6.24
C ARG A 70 -9.26 -5.47 5.96
N THR A 71 -9.20 -4.22 6.42
CA THR A 71 -8.04 -3.33 6.21
C THR A 71 -6.82 -3.90 6.92
N MET A 72 -6.99 -4.38 8.16
CA MET A 72 -5.90 -5.01 8.91
C MET A 72 -5.38 -6.28 8.22
N VAL A 73 -6.27 -7.15 7.74
CA VAL A 73 -5.87 -8.36 6.99
C VAL A 73 -5.14 -7.98 5.71
N TRP A 74 -5.66 -7.00 4.94
CA TRP A 74 -4.99 -6.51 3.74
C TRP A 74 -3.60 -5.96 4.05
N SER A 75 -3.47 -5.14 5.10
CA SER A 75 -2.19 -4.61 5.57
C SER A 75 -1.19 -5.71 5.92
N VAL A 76 -1.62 -6.78 6.60
CA VAL A 76 -0.75 -7.92 6.93
C VAL A 76 -0.32 -8.67 5.67
N ILE A 77 -1.22 -8.88 4.71
CA ILE A 77 -0.91 -9.52 3.43
C ILE A 77 0.09 -8.66 2.63
N THR A 78 -0.13 -7.35 2.54
CA THR A 78 0.80 -6.41 1.89
C THR A 78 2.15 -6.42 2.59
N ALA A 79 2.20 -6.46 3.92
CA ALA A 79 3.46 -6.58 4.67
C ALA A 79 4.24 -7.85 4.30
N ALA A 80 3.55 -8.98 4.26
CA ALA A 80 4.15 -10.26 3.90
C ALA A 80 4.65 -10.26 2.44
N ALA A 81 3.88 -9.67 1.51
CA ALA A 81 4.28 -9.53 0.12
C ALA A 81 5.51 -8.62 -0.05
N VAL A 82 5.58 -7.49 0.67
CA VAL A 82 6.79 -6.64 0.72
C VAL A 82 7.98 -7.43 1.26
N GLY A 83 7.80 -8.20 2.34
CA GLY A 83 8.86 -9.02 2.93
C GLY A 83 9.37 -10.10 1.98
N TYR A 84 8.48 -10.76 1.24
CA TYR A 84 8.83 -11.69 0.18
C TYR A 84 9.67 -11.01 -0.91
N ASP A 85 9.22 -9.85 -1.42
CA ASP A 85 9.94 -9.08 -2.44
C ASP A 85 11.33 -8.66 -1.93
N ALA A 86 11.42 -8.21 -0.67
CA ALA A 86 12.67 -7.80 -0.01
C ALA A 86 13.72 -8.91 0.02
N PHE A 87 13.28 -10.16 0.19
CA PHE A 87 14.16 -11.32 0.24
C PHE A 87 14.47 -11.86 -1.16
N MET A 88 13.44 -12.07 -1.98
CA MET A 88 13.56 -12.78 -3.25
C MET A 88 14.20 -11.93 -4.34
N ILE A 89 14.01 -10.61 -4.35
CA ILE A 89 14.60 -9.75 -5.38
C ILE A 89 16.15 -9.80 -5.31
N PRO A 90 16.80 -9.47 -4.18
CA PRO A 90 18.26 -9.49 -4.09
C PRO A 90 18.83 -10.89 -4.28
N PHE A 91 18.15 -11.91 -3.75
CA PHE A 91 18.55 -13.30 -3.90
C PHE A 91 18.56 -13.72 -5.38
N ALA A 92 17.49 -13.41 -6.12
CA ALA A 92 17.40 -13.72 -7.55
C ALA A 92 18.45 -12.96 -8.38
N GLN A 93 18.81 -11.73 -8.00
CA GLN A 93 19.87 -10.95 -8.67
C GLN A 93 21.26 -11.54 -8.39
N ALA A 94 21.57 -11.80 -7.12
CA ALA A 94 22.90 -12.27 -6.70
C ALA A 94 23.25 -13.63 -7.29
N PHE A 95 22.30 -14.57 -7.25
CA PHE A 95 22.52 -15.94 -7.71
C PHE A 95 22.12 -16.18 -9.17
N ASN A 96 21.78 -15.12 -9.91
CA ASN A 96 21.37 -15.19 -11.32
C ASN A 96 20.36 -16.32 -11.59
N LEU A 97 19.31 -16.42 -10.76
CA LEU A 97 18.33 -17.51 -10.87
C LEU A 97 17.72 -17.54 -12.29
N PRO A 98 17.82 -18.67 -13.01
CA PRO A 98 17.21 -18.80 -14.32
C PRO A 98 15.70 -18.66 -14.18
N LEU A 99 15.07 -17.94 -15.10
CA LEU A 99 13.63 -17.72 -15.07
C LEU A 99 12.90 -19.00 -15.51
N SER A 100 12.70 -19.91 -14.55
CA SER A 100 11.92 -21.12 -14.73
C SER A 100 10.41 -20.82 -14.70
N LEU A 101 9.59 -21.74 -15.23
CA LEU A 101 8.14 -21.59 -15.24
C LEU A 101 7.54 -21.27 -13.85
N PRO A 102 7.95 -21.92 -12.74
CA PRO A 102 7.45 -21.57 -11.40
C PRO A 102 7.79 -20.13 -10.99
N LEU A 103 9.01 -19.66 -11.27
CA LEU A 103 9.40 -18.28 -10.97
C LEU A 103 8.64 -17.27 -11.83
N PHE A 104 8.36 -17.60 -13.09
CA PHE A 104 7.52 -16.79 -13.95
C PHE A 104 6.10 -16.67 -13.38
N LEU A 105 5.47 -17.78 -12.99
CA LEU A 105 4.14 -17.78 -12.38
C LEU A 105 4.10 -16.94 -11.10
N LEU A 106 5.12 -17.05 -10.24
CA LEU A 106 5.24 -16.20 -9.05
C LEU A 106 5.35 -14.71 -9.39
N ASN A 107 6.05 -14.34 -10.45
CA ASN A 107 6.10 -12.95 -10.91
C ASN A 107 4.75 -12.46 -11.44
N VAL A 108 3.98 -13.31 -12.13
CA VAL A 108 2.62 -12.98 -12.60
C VAL A 108 1.69 -12.78 -11.40
N VAL A 109 1.70 -13.69 -10.44
CA VAL A 109 0.92 -13.58 -9.20
C VAL A 109 1.28 -12.31 -8.45
N GLY A 110 2.58 -12.01 -8.31
CA GLY A 110 3.06 -10.77 -7.72
C GLY A 110 2.54 -9.53 -8.48
N CYS A 111 2.64 -9.50 -9.80
CA CYS A 111 2.15 -8.39 -10.61
C CYS A 111 0.65 -8.14 -10.44
N LEU A 112 -0.16 -9.20 -10.41
CA LEU A 112 -1.59 -9.12 -10.14
C LEU A 112 -1.86 -8.59 -8.73
N PHE A 113 -1.14 -9.12 -7.73
CA PHE A 113 -1.25 -8.66 -6.34
C PHE A 113 -0.95 -7.17 -6.21
N TRP A 114 0.17 -6.69 -6.77
CA TRP A 114 0.55 -5.29 -6.72
C TRP A 114 -0.40 -4.36 -7.50
N THR A 115 -1.01 -4.87 -8.56
CA THR A 115 -2.08 -4.17 -9.28
C THR A 115 -3.30 -3.98 -8.36
N LEU A 116 -3.72 -5.03 -7.64
CA LEU A 116 -4.80 -4.95 -6.67
C LEU A 116 -4.48 -4.02 -5.49
N ASP A 117 -3.23 -4.05 -4.99
CA ASP A 117 -2.77 -3.16 -3.92
C ASP A 117 -2.79 -1.69 -4.32
N PHE A 118 -2.40 -1.37 -5.55
CA PHE A 118 -2.52 -0.02 -6.09
C PHE A 118 -3.96 0.48 -6.08
N PHE A 119 -4.91 -0.33 -6.58
CA PHE A 119 -6.32 0.03 -6.54
C PHE A 119 -6.85 0.14 -5.11
N SER A 120 -6.50 -0.80 -4.23
CA SER A 120 -6.87 -0.75 -2.80
C SER A 120 -6.36 0.54 -2.13
N THR A 121 -5.13 0.95 -2.44
CA THR A 121 -4.49 2.15 -1.89
C THR A 121 -5.20 3.44 -2.32
N LEU A 122 -5.76 3.50 -3.54
CA LEU A 122 -6.55 4.65 -4.01
C LEU A 122 -7.83 4.89 -3.18
N PHE A 123 -8.35 3.84 -2.55
CA PHE A 123 -9.53 3.91 -1.68
C PHE A 123 -9.18 3.85 -0.19
N SER A 124 -7.90 3.96 0.16
CA SER A 124 -7.45 3.86 1.54
C SER A 124 -7.44 5.25 2.20
N PRO A 125 -8.11 5.43 3.36
CA PRO A 125 -8.15 6.72 4.03
C PRO A 125 -6.77 7.08 4.58
N TYR A 126 -6.44 8.38 4.54
CA TYR A 126 -5.24 8.90 5.18
C TYR A 126 -5.60 9.67 6.45
N GLN A 127 -4.67 9.72 7.40
CA GLN A 127 -4.86 10.40 8.67
C GLN A 127 -4.29 11.83 8.60
N THR A 128 -5.04 12.81 9.11
CA THR A 128 -4.58 14.19 9.26
C THR A 128 -5.13 14.78 10.56
N GLY A 129 -4.23 15.25 11.43
CA GLY A 129 -4.59 15.91 12.69
C GLY A 129 -5.41 15.04 13.65
N GLY A 130 -5.19 13.71 13.66
CA GLY A 130 -5.94 12.78 14.51
C GLY A 130 -7.31 12.36 13.98
N SER A 131 -7.71 12.86 12.81
CA SER A 131 -8.94 12.45 12.10
C SER A 131 -8.60 11.74 10.78
N PHE A 132 -9.43 10.78 10.38
CA PHE A 132 -9.29 10.10 9.09
C PHE A 132 -10.10 10.82 8.02
N GLU A 133 -9.45 11.17 6.92
CA GLU A 133 -10.11 11.73 5.75
C GLU A 133 -10.66 10.59 4.88
N ILE A 134 -11.98 10.51 4.80
CA ILE A 134 -12.72 9.43 4.10
C ILE A 134 -13.22 9.84 2.71
N ARG A 135 -12.94 11.07 2.29
CA ARG A 135 -13.42 11.64 1.01
C ARG A 135 -12.48 11.26 -0.13
N PHE A 136 -12.98 10.54 -1.12
CA PHE A 136 -12.18 9.99 -2.22
C PHE A 136 -11.40 11.08 -2.97
N ARG A 137 -12.01 12.23 -3.25
CA ARG A 137 -11.34 13.33 -3.98
C ARG A 137 -10.08 13.84 -3.28
N TYR A 138 -10.10 13.92 -1.96
CA TYR A 138 -8.94 14.37 -1.19
C TYR A 138 -7.89 13.26 -1.08
N ILE A 139 -8.32 12.02 -0.88
CA ILE A 139 -7.44 10.84 -0.88
C ILE A 139 -6.68 10.76 -2.21
N PHE A 140 -7.39 10.81 -3.33
CA PHE A 140 -6.80 10.76 -4.67
C PHE A 140 -5.85 11.94 -4.93
N ALA A 141 -6.24 13.16 -4.57
CA ALA A 141 -5.40 14.35 -4.75
C ALA A 141 -4.11 14.29 -3.91
N GLN A 142 -4.15 13.71 -2.72
CA GLN A 142 -2.97 13.52 -1.88
C GLN A 142 -2.08 12.39 -2.40
N TYR A 143 -2.69 11.27 -2.80
CA TYR A 143 -1.98 10.11 -3.34
C TYR A 143 -1.27 10.41 -4.66
N SER A 144 -1.94 11.12 -5.56
CA SER A 144 -1.39 11.58 -6.84
C SER A 144 -0.12 12.42 -6.71
N LYS A 145 -0.01 13.21 -5.63
CA LYS A 145 1.15 14.05 -5.36
C LYS A 145 2.31 13.32 -4.67
N THR A 146 2.04 12.20 -4.02
CA THR A 146 3.01 11.52 -3.14
C THR A 146 3.54 10.23 -3.75
N TRP A 147 2.66 9.27 -4.05
CA TRP A 147 3.04 7.88 -4.35
C TRP A 147 2.53 7.35 -5.70
N MET A 148 1.58 8.03 -6.34
CA MET A 148 0.98 7.50 -7.58
C MET A 148 1.99 7.34 -8.72
N ILE A 149 2.91 8.30 -8.91
CA ILE A 149 3.93 8.26 -9.97
C ILE A 149 4.87 7.06 -9.78
N PRO A 150 5.56 6.88 -8.63
CA PRO A 150 6.45 5.74 -8.44
C PRO A 150 5.69 4.41 -8.52
N ASP A 151 4.48 4.31 -7.98
CA ASP A 151 3.69 3.08 -8.05
C ASP A 151 3.27 2.73 -9.50
N LEU A 152 2.89 3.71 -10.31
CA LEU A 152 2.58 3.50 -11.73
C LEU A 152 3.82 3.06 -12.53
N LEU A 153 5.00 3.64 -12.25
CA LEU A 153 6.25 3.21 -12.89
C LEU A 153 6.61 1.77 -12.51
N LEU A 154 6.43 1.40 -11.24
CA LEU A 154 6.63 0.03 -10.76
C LEU A 154 5.67 -0.95 -11.44
N LEU A 155 4.39 -0.60 -11.54
CA LEU A 155 3.38 -1.43 -12.23
C LEU A 155 3.67 -1.57 -13.72
N ALA A 156 3.98 -0.46 -14.39
CA ALA A 156 4.32 -0.46 -15.81
C ALA A 156 5.53 -1.37 -16.08
N ASN A 157 6.54 -1.32 -15.21
CA ASN A 157 7.70 -2.18 -15.27
C ASN A 157 7.36 -3.67 -15.08
N ASP A 158 6.47 -3.99 -14.14
CA ASP A 158 6.04 -5.37 -13.88
C ASP A 158 5.29 -5.97 -15.07
N TRP A 159 4.36 -5.22 -15.65
CA TRP A 159 3.63 -5.62 -16.85
C TRP A 159 4.54 -5.69 -18.09
N PHE A 160 5.46 -4.73 -18.25
CA PHE A 160 6.45 -4.75 -19.33
C PHE A 160 7.28 -6.04 -19.30
N PHE A 161 7.72 -6.46 -18.12
CA PHE A 161 8.48 -7.70 -17.96
C PHE A 161 7.66 -8.93 -18.38
N ILE A 162 6.41 -9.05 -17.93
CA ILE A 162 5.53 -10.18 -18.30
C ILE A 162 5.29 -10.21 -19.82
N ILE A 163 4.97 -9.07 -20.42
CA ILE A 163 4.72 -8.97 -21.87
C ILE A 163 5.99 -9.32 -22.66
N SER A 164 7.15 -8.81 -22.25
CA SER A 164 8.42 -9.10 -22.94
C SER A 164 8.72 -10.60 -22.95
N TRP A 165 8.48 -11.29 -21.84
CA TRP A 165 8.73 -12.72 -21.73
C TRP A 165 7.76 -13.57 -22.56
N LEU A 166 6.48 -13.20 -22.57
CA LEU A 166 5.47 -13.84 -23.42
C LEU A 166 5.77 -13.63 -24.91
N SER A 167 6.23 -12.43 -25.28
CA SER A 167 6.60 -12.11 -26.67
C SER A 167 7.80 -12.93 -27.14
N GLU A 168 8.83 -13.10 -26.31
CA GLU A 168 10.02 -13.90 -26.61
C GLU A 168 9.66 -15.40 -26.78
N SER A 169 8.78 -15.91 -25.91
CA SER A 169 8.28 -17.29 -25.97
C SER A 169 7.53 -17.58 -27.28
N SER A 170 6.84 -16.57 -27.83
CA SER A 170 6.07 -16.68 -29.08
C SER A 170 6.90 -16.46 -30.36
N SER A 171 8.08 -15.84 -30.25
CA SER A 171 8.89 -15.38 -31.38
C SER A 171 10.17 -16.19 -31.59
N ALA A 172 10.17 -17.46 -31.16
CA ALA A 172 11.29 -18.41 -31.30
C ALA A 172 11.79 -18.69 -32.74
N ALA A 173 11.30 -17.96 -33.76
CA ALA A 173 11.64 -18.13 -35.17
C ALA A 173 12.56 -17.05 -35.77
N THR A 174 12.88 -15.93 -35.09
CA THR A 174 13.69 -14.85 -35.71
C THR A 174 14.73 -14.25 -34.74
N SER A 175 15.90 -14.89 -34.72
CA SER A 175 17.04 -14.55 -33.87
C SER A 175 17.80 -13.28 -34.32
N SER A 176 17.88 -12.29 -33.43
CA SER A 176 19.01 -11.33 -33.38
C SER A 176 19.60 -11.35 -31.96
N GLY A 177 20.56 -12.25 -31.74
CA GLY A 177 21.12 -12.59 -30.42
C GLY A 177 21.88 -11.48 -29.69
N SER A 178 22.15 -10.33 -30.30
CA SER A 178 22.84 -9.20 -29.67
C SER A 178 21.93 -8.33 -28.78
N ASN A 179 20.62 -8.32 -29.04
CA ASN A 179 19.65 -7.56 -28.23
C ASN A 179 19.21 -8.32 -26.97
N ILE A 180 19.22 -9.66 -27.02
CA ILE A 180 18.77 -10.55 -25.93
C ILE A 180 19.66 -10.42 -24.69
N LEU A 181 20.99 -10.34 -24.86
CA LEU A 181 21.91 -10.18 -23.73
C LEU A 181 21.77 -8.82 -23.04
N ARG A 182 21.52 -7.74 -23.80
CA ARG A 182 21.25 -6.39 -23.25
C ARG A 182 19.88 -6.32 -22.57
N ALA A 183 18.86 -6.95 -23.15
CA ALA A 183 17.53 -7.05 -22.54
C ALA A 183 17.57 -7.83 -21.21
N SER A 184 18.40 -8.88 -21.12
CA SER A 184 18.56 -9.65 -19.87
C SER A 184 19.21 -8.84 -18.73
N LYS A 185 20.14 -7.92 -19.04
CA LYS A 185 20.77 -7.06 -18.02
C LYS A 185 19.85 -5.91 -17.60
N LEU A 186 19.14 -5.30 -18.56
CA LEU A 186 18.17 -4.25 -18.28
C LEU A 186 16.99 -4.76 -17.44
N SER A 187 16.44 -5.94 -17.79
CA SER A 187 15.35 -6.56 -17.01
C SER A 187 15.76 -6.85 -15.56
N ARG A 188 17.04 -7.18 -15.32
CA ARG A 188 17.62 -7.38 -13.99
C ARG A 188 17.66 -6.09 -13.17
N ALA A 189 18.23 -5.02 -13.73
CA ALA A 189 18.29 -3.71 -13.08
C ALA A 189 16.88 -3.16 -12.76
N LEU A 190 15.93 -3.36 -13.68
CA LEU A 190 14.55 -2.92 -13.52
C LEU A 190 13.81 -3.65 -12.37
N ARG A 191 14.16 -4.91 -12.05
CA ARG A 191 13.60 -5.60 -10.87
C ARG A 191 14.07 -4.99 -9.56
N ALA A 192 15.30 -4.47 -9.51
CA ALA A 192 15.83 -3.84 -8.30
C ALA A 192 15.02 -2.58 -7.89
N ILE A 193 14.40 -1.89 -8.86
CA ILE A 193 13.52 -0.75 -8.60
C ILE A 193 12.35 -1.13 -7.69
N ARG A 194 11.88 -2.39 -7.72
CA ARG A 194 10.81 -2.89 -6.84
C ARG A 194 11.18 -2.80 -5.35
N LEU A 195 12.47 -2.71 -5.00
CA LEU A 195 12.90 -2.49 -3.61
C LEU A 195 12.40 -1.15 -3.05
N ILE A 196 12.00 -0.20 -3.89
CA ILE A 196 11.32 1.04 -3.46
C ILE A 196 10.05 0.72 -2.66
N ARG A 197 9.39 -0.43 -2.91
CA ARG A 197 8.22 -0.87 -2.13
C ARG A 197 8.54 -1.08 -0.65
N LEU A 198 9.80 -1.30 -0.27
CA LEU A 198 10.21 -1.33 1.13
C LEU A 198 9.92 -0.01 1.85
N ALA A 199 9.90 1.11 1.13
CA ALA A 199 9.52 2.39 1.72
C ALA A 199 8.04 2.44 2.12
N LYS A 200 7.16 1.57 1.57
CA LYS A 200 5.79 1.42 2.07
C LYS A 200 5.71 0.79 3.46
N PHE A 201 6.76 0.07 3.88
CA PHE A 201 6.79 -0.59 5.19
C PHE A 201 6.74 0.40 6.36
N SER A 202 7.35 1.59 6.21
CA SER A 202 7.29 2.63 7.25
C SER A 202 5.84 3.10 7.46
N MET A 203 5.12 3.39 6.38
CA MET A 203 3.71 3.78 6.41
C MET A 203 2.82 2.72 7.07
N LEU A 204 3.08 1.44 6.79
CA LEU A 204 2.35 0.33 7.40
C LEU A 204 2.64 0.22 8.91
N SER A 205 3.90 0.41 9.30
CA SER A 205 4.32 0.29 10.69
C SER A 205 3.71 1.37 11.59
N ASP A 206 3.50 2.57 11.04
CA ASP A 206 2.87 3.68 11.75
C ASP A 206 1.38 3.39 11.99
N MET A 207 0.68 2.80 11.02
CA MET A 207 -0.71 2.38 11.20
C MET A 207 -0.85 1.28 12.26
N LEU A 208 0.04 0.28 12.27
CA LEU A 208 -0.02 -0.82 13.23
C LEU A 208 0.26 -0.36 14.67
N GLN A 209 1.17 0.59 14.87
CA GLN A 209 1.44 1.18 16.18
C GLN A 209 0.25 1.96 16.75
N GLN A 210 -0.55 2.59 15.90
CA GLN A 210 -1.74 3.31 16.35
C GLN A 210 -2.86 2.36 16.81
N LEU A 211 -2.85 1.11 16.34
CA LEU A 211 -3.80 0.07 16.76
C LEU A 211 -3.38 -0.60 18.07
N THR A 212 -2.09 -0.57 18.42
CA THR A 212 -1.59 -1.11 19.68
C THR A 212 -1.84 -0.13 20.83
N HIS A 213 -2.90 -0.37 21.59
CA HIS A 213 -3.24 0.43 22.77
C HIS A 213 -2.37 0.14 24.00
N SER A 214 -1.65 -0.99 24.02
CA SER A 214 -0.79 -1.38 25.15
C SER A 214 0.66 -0.96 24.92
N GLU A 215 1.23 -0.24 25.88
CA GLU A 215 2.61 0.26 25.83
C GLU A 215 3.63 -0.87 25.68
N THR A 216 3.42 -2.00 26.35
CA THR A 216 4.32 -3.17 26.26
C THR A 216 4.27 -3.81 24.88
N SER A 217 3.07 -3.91 24.28
CA SER A 217 2.91 -4.45 22.93
C SER A 217 3.54 -3.55 21.87
N ALA A 218 3.46 -2.24 22.04
CA ALA A 218 4.09 -1.27 21.15
C ALA A 218 5.63 -1.38 21.21
N MET A 219 6.21 -1.53 22.41
CA MET A 219 7.66 -1.73 22.56
C MET A 219 8.13 -3.03 21.90
N ILE A 220 7.45 -4.16 22.15
CA ILE A 220 7.81 -5.44 21.54
C ILE A 220 7.72 -5.34 20.02
N PHE A 221 6.65 -4.76 19.47
CA PHE A 221 6.49 -4.58 18.03
C PHE A 221 7.64 -3.76 17.42
N LYS A 222 8.04 -2.66 18.07
CA LYS A 222 9.18 -1.84 17.62
C LYS A 222 10.50 -2.61 17.65
N MET A 223 10.74 -3.42 18.68
CA MET A 223 11.95 -4.25 18.78
C MET A 223 11.97 -5.37 17.71
N THR A 224 10.83 -6.01 17.48
CA THR A 224 10.71 -7.02 16.41
C THR A 224 10.90 -6.37 15.04
N GLN A 225 10.32 -5.18 14.82
CA GLN A 225 10.49 -4.43 13.57
C GLN A 225 11.95 -4.09 13.29
N SER A 226 12.71 -3.63 14.29
CA SER A 226 14.13 -3.32 14.11
C SER A 226 14.97 -4.56 13.85
N LEU A 227 14.69 -5.69 14.53
CA LEU A 227 15.36 -6.96 14.28
C LEU A 227 15.15 -7.44 12.85
N VAL A 228 13.90 -7.43 12.37
CA VAL A 228 13.57 -7.80 10.98
C VAL A 228 14.25 -6.87 9.99
N ALA A 229 14.31 -5.57 10.27
CA ALA A 229 15.01 -4.61 9.42
C ALA A 229 16.51 -4.90 9.31
N VAL A 230 17.18 -5.25 10.42
CA VAL A 230 18.60 -5.65 10.40
C VAL A 230 18.82 -6.94 9.63
N LEU A 231 17.94 -7.93 9.77
CA LEU A 231 18.02 -9.18 9.00
C LEU A 231 17.87 -8.94 7.49
N ILE A 232 16.91 -8.10 7.08
CA ILE A 232 16.73 -7.73 5.67
C ILE A 232 17.96 -6.96 5.17
N LEU A 233 18.49 -6.03 5.96
CA LEU A 233 19.65 -5.24 5.56
C LEU A 233 20.91 -6.10 5.40
N THR A 234 21.17 -7.00 6.35
CA THR A 234 22.33 -7.92 6.26
C THR A 234 22.19 -8.89 5.08
N HIS A 235 20.98 -9.38 4.79
CA HIS A 235 20.68 -10.12 3.56
C HIS A 235 20.95 -9.31 2.29
N LEU A 236 20.45 -8.07 2.23
CA LEU A 236 20.68 -7.16 1.10
C LEU A 236 22.16 -6.93 0.87
N VAL A 237 22.92 -6.60 1.92
CA VAL A 237 24.36 -6.36 1.86
C VAL A 237 25.10 -7.62 1.42
N GLY A 238 24.77 -8.79 1.98
CA GLY A 238 25.38 -10.07 1.60
C GLY A 238 25.11 -10.44 0.14
N CYS A 239 23.86 -10.28 -0.33
CA CYS A 239 23.50 -10.51 -1.73
C CYS A 239 24.22 -9.55 -2.67
N CYS A 240 24.28 -8.26 -2.32
CA CYS A 240 25.00 -7.26 -3.11
C CYS A 240 26.50 -7.56 -3.16
N TRP A 241 27.10 -7.94 -2.03
CA TRP A 241 28.52 -8.30 -1.95
C TRP A 241 28.83 -9.50 -2.85
N PHE A 242 27.98 -10.55 -2.81
CA PHE A 242 28.09 -11.72 -3.69
C PHE A 242 27.90 -11.35 -5.15
N ALA A 243 26.88 -10.55 -5.48
CA ALA A 243 26.63 -10.11 -6.84
C ALA A 243 27.82 -9.35 -7.44
N ILE A 244 28.49 -8.51 -6.65
CA ILE A 244 29.68 -7.77 -7.07
C ILE A 244 30.84 -8.76 -7.32
N GLY A 245 31.11 -9.67 -6.39
CA GLY A 245 32.16 -10.68 -6.54
C GLY A 245 31.96 -11.56 -7.77
N ALA A 246 30.74 -12.06 -7.97
CA ALA A 246 30.39 -12.89 -9.12
C ALA A 246 30.34 -12.14 -10.46
N SER A 247 30.42 -10.80 -10.45
CA SER A 247 30.40 -9.98 -11.67
C SER A 247 31.78 -9.59 -12.21
N GLY A 248 32.87 -9.95 -11.49
CA GLY A 248 34.25 -9.73 -11.95
C GLY A 248 34.60 -10.53 -13.20
N GLY A 249 35.55 -10.03 -14.00
CA GLY A 249 36.03 -10.76 -15.18
C GLY A 249 36.90 -11.96 -14.78
N ASP A 250 37.07 -12.95 -15.67
CA ASP A 250 37.90 -14.16 -15.44
C ASP A 250 39.35 -13.85 -14.99
N SER A 251 39.83 -12.62 -15.19
CA SER A 251 41.16 -12.15 -14.78
C SER A 251 41.21 -11.54 -13.37
N ASP A 252 40.06 -11.24 -12.76
CA ASP A 252 39.98 -10.53 -11.49
C ASP A 252 39.91 -11.55 -10.35
N VAL A 253 40.89 -11.51 -9.44
CA VAL A 253 40.82 -12.30 -8.21
C VAL A 253 39.76 -11.68 -7.31
N THR A 254 38.61 -12.33 -7.22
CA THR A 254 37.54 -11.94 -6.30
C THR A 254 37.59 -12.80 -5.04
N TRP A 255 36.76 -12.48 -4.05
CA TRP A 255 36.68 -13.25 -2.81
C TRP A 255 35.83 -14.52 -2.94
N VAL A 256 35.11 -14.65 -4.08
CA VAL A 256 34.29 -15.81 -4.48
C VAL A 256 35.12 -16.75 -5.37
#